data_AF-A0A848SY25-F1
#
_entry.id   AF-A0A848SY25-F1
#
_cell.length_a   1.000
_cell.length_b   1.000
_cell.length_c   1.000
_cell.angle_alpha   90.00
_cell.angle_beta   90.00
_cell.angle_gamma   90.00
#
_symmetry.space_group_name_H-M   'P 1'
#
loop_
_entity.id
_entity.type
_entity.pdbx_description
1 polymer ?
#
loop_
_entity_poly.entity_id
_entity_poly.type
_entity_poly.pdbx_seq_one_letter_code
_entity_poly.pdbx_strand_id
1 'polypeptide(L)'
;MADDTDPMDSIRKAMGDLEGRFDEMAKAVFGTDAFAETSHRATELGAKVQRGMSDQMSKNLAFFNMPSREDVTAIGERLMTMDERLVRIEDALARLAPSERKTTGPKRTRKPPAKKASKNKSD
;
A
#
# COMPACT_ATOMS: atom_id res chain seq x y z
N MET A 1 51.16 -42.99 -31.22
CA MET A 1 50.02 -43.65 -31.89
C MET A 1 48.86 -43.66 -30.92
N ALA A 2 47.70 -43.18 -31.40
CA ALA A 2 46.35 -43.27 -30.83
C ALA A 2 46.16 -42.69 -29.41
N ASP A 3 45.57 -41.49 -29.29
CA ASP A 3 44.12 -41.23 -29.27
C ASP A 3 43.48 -41.69 -27.96
N ASP A 4 43.53 -40.82 -26.96
CA ASP A 4 42.53 -40.83 -25.89
C ASP A 4 41.96 -39.41 -25.82
N THR A 5 41.19 -39.07 -26.86
CA THR A 5 40.33 -37.90 -26.80
C THR A 5 39.28 -38.23 -25.75
N ASP A 6 39.43 -37.67 -24.54
CA ASP A 6 38.52 -37.92 -23.43
C ASP A 6 37.07 -37.68 -23.93
N PRO A 7 36.21 -38.71 -23.94
CA PRO A 7 34.86 -38.60 -24.48
C PRO A 7 34.07 -37.48 -23.80
N MET A 8 34.37 -37.15 -22.55
CA MET A 8 33.73 -36.04 -21.85
C MET A 8 34.13 -34.66 -22.40
N ASP A 9 35.37 -34.50 -22.87
CA ASP A 9 35.81 -33.26 -23.50
C ASP A 9 35.22 -33.10 -24.90
N SER A 10 35.01 -34.21 -25.62
CA SER A 10 34.31 -34.17 -26.91
C SER A 10 32.83 -33.78 -26.75
N ILE A 11 32.14 -34.28 -25.72
CA ILE A 11 30.76 -33.95 -25.40
C ILE A 11 30.64 -32.50 -24.91
N ARG A 12 31.54 -32.06 -24.03
CA ARG A 12 31.57 -30.68 -23.53
C ARG A 12 31.79 -29.69 -24.67
N LYS A 13 32.70 -30.00 -25.60
CA LYS A 13 32.92 -29.20 -26.80
C LYS A 13 31.67 -29.16 -27.70
N ALA A 14 31.05 -30.31 -27.95
CA ALA A 14 29.82 -30.38 -28.73
C ALA A 14 28.66 -29.59 -28.09
N MET A 15 28.58 -29.57 -26.75
CA MET A 15 27.59 -28.81 -26.01
C MET A 15 27.86 -27.30 -26.07
N GLY A 16 29.13 -26.88 -26.00
CA GLY A 16 29.52 -25.49 -26.22
C GLY A 16 29.24 -25.01 -27.65
N ASP A 17 29.52 -25.85 -28.65
CA ASP A 17 29.19 -25.55 -30.06
C ASP A 17 27.67 -25.49 -30.27
N LEU A 18 26.89 -26.32 -29.56
CA LEU A 18 25.42 -26.25 -29.57
C LEU A 18 24.92 -24.96 -28.95
N GLU A 19 25.47 -24.55 -27.81
CA GLU A 19 25.12 -23.31 -27.11
C GLU A 19 25.41 -22.10 -28.01
N GLY A 20 26.57 -22.05 -28.65
CA GLY A 20 26.90 -20.98 -29.60
C GLY A 20 25.93 -20.90 -30.78
N ARG A 21 25.56 -22.06 -31.35
CA ARG A 21 24.57 -22.12 -32.45
C ARG A 21 23.17 -21.75 -31.99
N PHE A 22 22.80 -22.11 -30.76
CA PHE A 22 21.53 -21.73 -30.17
C PHE A 22 21.47 -20.22 -29.90
N ASP A 23 22.57 -19.62 -29.45
CA ASP A 23 22.69 -18.17 -29.24
C ASP A 23 22.56 -17.38 -30.54
N GLU A 24 23.19 -17.84 -31.62
CA GLU A 24 23.05 -17.22 -32.94
C GLU A 24 21.62 -17.35 -33.47
N MET A 25 21.00 -18.52 -33.32
CA MET A 25 19.60 -18.73 -33.69
C MET A 25 18.66 -17.88 -32.84
N ALA A 26 18.90 -17.79 -31.53
CA ALA A 26 18.13 -17.00 -30.60
C ALA A 26 18.23 -15.50 -30.94
N LYS A 27 19.43 -14.99 -31.26
CA LYS A 27 19.60 -13.61 -31.74
C LYS A 27 18.91 -13.39 -33.08
N ALA A 28 18.97 -14.34 -34.00
CA ALA A 28 18.34 -14.24 -35.31
C ALA A 28 16.81 -14.34 -35.27
N VAL A 29 16.23 -14.96 -34.24
CA VAL A 29 14.77 -15.10 -34.07
C VAL A 29 14.24 -14.01 -33.15
N PHE A 30 14.79 -13.88 -31.94
CA PHE A 30 14.35 -12.92 -30.93
C PHE A 30 14.83 -11.50 -31.18
N GLY A 31 15.91 -11.31 -31.95
CA GLY A 31 16.37 -9.99 -32.38
C GLY A 31 15.60 -9.43 -33.58
N THR A 32 14.58 -10.14 -34.07
CA THR A 32 13.74 -9.63 -35.17
C THR A 32 12.66 -8.69 -34.65
N ASP A 33 12.43 -7.60 -35.38
CA ASP A 33 11.34 -6.67 -35.10
C ASP A 33 9.97 -7.38 -35.11
N ALA A 34 9.81 -8.43 -35.94
CA ALA A 34 8.61 -9.24 -35.99
C ALA A 34 8.36 -10.03 -34.69
N PHE A 35 9.41 -10.56 -34.05
CA PHE A 35 9.26 -11.23 -32.75
C PHE A 35 8.91 -10.23 -31.64
N ALA A 36 9.56 -9.07 -31.63
CA ALA A 36 9.24 -8.00 -30.69
C ALA A 36 7.79 -7.53 -30.86
N GLU A 37 7.36 -7.25 -32.09
CA GLU A 37 6.00 -6.80 -32.40
C GLU A 37 4.93 -7.85 -32.02
N THR A 38 5.17 -9.12 -32.36
CA THR A 38 4.23 -10.20 -32.00
C THR A 38 4.16 -10.43 -30.50
N SER A 39 5.30 -10.36 -29.80
CA SER A 39 5.37 -10.46 -28.34
C SER A 39 4.64 -9.28 -27.68
N HIS A 40 4.85 -8.06 -28.14
CA HIS A 40 4.11 -6.88 -27.67
C HIS A 40 2.60 -7.02 -27.90
N ARG A 41 2.17 -7.47 -29.08
CA ARG A 41 0.76 -7.73 -29.39
C ARG A 41 0.18 -8.85 -28.53
N ALA A 42 0.93 -9.92 -28.26
CA ALA A 42 0.51 -11.02 -27.39
C ALA A 42 0.35 -10.56 -25.94
N THR A 43 1.28 -9.75 -25.44
CA THR A 43 1.18 -9.12 -24.11
C THR A 43 -0.02 -8.17 -24.04
N GLU A 44 -0.26 -7.36 -25.08
CA GLU A 44 -1.42 -6.47 -25.14
C GLU A 44 -2.74 -7.24 -25.15
N LEU A 45 -2.82 -8.35 -25.91
CA LEU A 45 -3.97 -9.24 -25.92
C LEU A 45 -4.18 -9.91 -24.56
N GLY A 46 -3.13 -10.42 -23.92
CA GLY A 46 -3.21 -10.98 -22.57
C GLY A 46 -3.71 -9.97 -21.54
N ALA A 47 -3.21 -8.73 -21.61
CA ALA A 47 -3.67 -7.65 -20.75
C ALA A 47 -5.14 -7.27 -21.04
N LYS A 48 -5.59 -7.30 -22.30
CA LYS A 48 -7.00 -7.08 -22.66
C LYS A 48 -7.91 -8.21 -22.15
N VAL A 49 -7.48 -9.46 -22.23
CA VAL A 49 -8.22 -10.61 -21.68
C VAL A 49 -8.32 -10.52 -20.17
N GLN A 50 -7.22 -10.17 -19.48
CA GLN A 50 -7.23 -9.97 -18.03
C GLN A 50 -8.16 -8.83 -17.60
N ARG A 51 -8.17 -7.71 -18.33
CA ARG A 51 -9.12 -6.60 -18.10
C ARG A 51 -10.57 -7.03 -18.35
N GLY A 52 -10.85 -7.72 -19.45
CA GLY A 52 -12.19 -8.22 -19.76
C GLY A 52 -12.72 -9.23 -18.72
N MET A 53 -11.83 -10.10 -18.22
CA MET A 53 -12.14 -11.04 -17.13
C MET A 53 -12.42 -10.30 -15.81
N SER A 54 -11.65 -9.25 -15.51
CA SER A 54 -11.88 -8.38 -14.35
C SER A 54 -13.22 -7.66 -14.45
N ASP A 55 -13.56 -7.12 -15.61
CA ASP A 55 -14.83 -6.44 -15.88
C ASP A 55 -16.03 -7.40 -15.85
N GLN A 56 -15.84 -8.65 -16.24
CA GLN A 56 -16.87 -9.67 -16.15
C GLN A 56 -17.04 -10.16 -14.70
N MET A 57 -15.95 -10.26 -13.94
CA MET A 57 -15.99 -10.62 -12.53
C MET A 57 -16.59 -9.50 -11.67
N SER A 58 -16.33 -8.23 -11.99
CA SER A 58 -16.99 -7.08 -11.34
C SER A 58 -18.49 -7.05 -11.63
N LYS A 59 -18.91 -7.34 -12.87
CA LYS A 59 -20.34 -7.50 -13.22
C LYS A 59 -21.00 -8.70 -12.54
N ASN A 60 -20.29 -9.82 -12.38
CA ASN A 60 -20.79 -10.98 -11.65
C ASN A 60 -20.84 -10.75 -10.13
N LEU A 61 -19.94 -9.93 -9.57
CA LEU A 61 -19.97 -9.50 -8.17
C LEU A 61 -21.06 -8.47 -7.89
N ALA A 62 -21.40 -7.62 -8.88
CA ALA A 62 -22.55 -6.73 -8.81
C ALA A 62 -23.89 -7.50 -8.72
N PHE A 63 -23.96 -8.73 -9.22
CA PHE A 63 -25.13 -9.62 -9.07
C PHE A 63 -25.28 -10.18 -7.65
N PHE A 64 -24.22 -10.19 -6.83
CA PHE A 64 -24.21 -10.77 -5.47
C PHE A 64 -24.20 -9.73 -4.33
N ASN A 65 -24.55 -8.46 -4.59
CA ASN A 65 -24.54 -7.38 -3.59
C ASN A 65 -23.18 -7.21 -2.87
N MET A 66 -22.07 -7.65 -3.46
CA MET A 66 -20.74 -7.41 -2.89
C MET A 66 -20.12 -6.18 -3.55
N PRO A 67 -19.76 -5.12 -2.78
CA PRO A 67 -19.19 -3.91 -3.33
C PRO A 67 -17.87 -4.26 -4.03
N SER A 68 -17.69 -3.74 -5.24
CA SER A 68 -16.46 -3.95 -5.99
C SER A 68 -15.29 -3.26 -5.31
N ARG A 69 -14.05 -3.66 -5.65
CA ARG A 69 -12.86 -2.97 -5.13
C ARG A 69 -12.86 -1.48 -5.47
N GLU A 70 -13.39 -1.13 -6.64
CA GLU A 70 -13.53 0.26 -7.09
C GLU A 70 -14.54 1.04 -6.24
N ASP A 71 -15.66 0.41 -5.86
CA ASP A 71 -16.65 1.02 -4.96
C ASP A 71 -16.06 1.27 -3.56
N VAL A 72 -15.27 0.34 -3.04
CA VAL A 72 -14.59 0.51 -1.74
C VAL A 72 -13.61 1.68 -1.81
N THR A 73 -12.86 1.83 -2.90
CA THR A 73 -11.96 2.99 -3.08
C THR A 73 -12.73 4.30 -3.21
N ALA A 74 -13.83 4.33 -3.97
CA ALA A 74 -14.67 5.51 -4.14
C ALA A 74 -15.34 5.93 -2.81
N ILE A 75 -15.75 4.96 -1.99
CA ILE A 75 -16.24 5.22 -0.62
C ILE A 75 -15.12 5.79 0.25
N GLY A 76 -13.90 5.25 0.16
CA GLY A 76 -12.73 5.74 0.88
C GLY A 76 -12.40 7.20 0.58
N GLU A 77 -12.34 7.58 -0.69
CA GLU A 77 -12.11 8.97 -1.12
C GLU A 77 -13.21 9.91 -0.63
N ARG A 78 -14.46 9.46 -0.69
CA ARG A 78 -15.61 10.23 -0.21
C ARG A 78 -15.56 10.42 1.31
N LEU A 79 -15.15 9.40 2.07
CA LEU A 79 -14.97 9.49 3.52
C LEU A 79 -13.87 10.48 3.88
N MET A 80 -12.71 10.44 3.21
CA MET A 80 -11.64 11.43 3.42
C MET A 80 -12.13 12.86 3.19
N THR A 81 -12.90 13.07 2.11
CA THR A 81 -13.50 14.38 1.82
C THR A 81 -14.50 14.83 2.88
N MET A 82 -15.23 13.88 3.50
CA MET A 82 -16.13 14.17 4.61
C MET A 82 -15.36 14.56 5.87
N ASP A 83 -14.29 13.82 6.22
CA ASP A 83 -13.45 14.14 7.37
C ASP A 83 -12.85 15.55 7.25
N GLU A 84 -12.34 15.94 6.09
CA GLU A 84 -11.84 17.30 5.85
C GLU A 84 -12.91 18.38 6.01
N ARG A 85 -14.18 18.06 5.70
CA ARG A 85 -15.30 18.98 5.94
C ARG A 85 -15.64 19.04 7.42
N LEU A 86 -15.61 17.92 8.13
CA LEU A 86 -15.85 17.86 9.57
C LEU A 86 -14.80 18.65 10.34
N VAL A 87 -13.50 18.46 10.04
CA VAL A 87 -12.41 19.25 10.65
C VAL A 87 -12.61 20.75 10.45
N ARG A 88 -13.00 21.17 9.24
CA ARG A 88 -13.29 22.59 8.97
C ARG A 88 -14.48 23.12 9.77
N ILE A 89 -15.51 22.30 9.97
CA ILE A 89 -16.68 22.65 10.78
C ILE A 89 -16.28 22.75 12.26
N GLU A 90 -15.50 21.79 12.76
CA GLU A 90 -14.97 21.81 14.13
C GLU A 90 -14.13 23.06 14.40
N ASP A 91 -13.25 23.43 13.47
CA ASP A 91 -12.45 24.65 13.57
C ASP A 91 -13.33 25.91 13.55
N ALA A 92 -14.36 25.95 12.70
CA ALA A 92 -15.30 27.06 12.65
C ALA A 92 -16.09 27.17 13.96
N LEU A 93 -16.55 26.04 14.51
CA LEU A 93 -17.25 25.96 15.79
C LEU A 93 -16.34 26.36 16.95
N ALA A 94 -15.08 25.93 16.97
CA ALA A 94 -14.12 26.32 18.01
C ALA A 94 -13.84 27.83 18.02
N ARG A 95 -13.86 28.49 16.85
CA ARG A 95 -13.74 29.94 16.73
C ARG A 95 -14.98 30.70 17.18
N LEU A 96 -16.15 30.11 16.98
CA LEU A 96 -17.45 30.69 17.38
C LEU A 96 -17.79 30.41 18.85
N ALA A 97 -17.25 29.34 19.42
CA ALA A 97 -17.42 29.00 20.82
C ALA A 97 -16.72 30.07 21.68
N PRO A 98 -17.44 30.71 22.63
CA PRO A 98 -16.79 31.60 23.57
C PRO A 98 -15.79 30.79 24.37
N SER A 99 -14.49 31.15 24.28
CA SER A 99 -13.47 30.63 25.18
C SER A 99 -14.00 30.80 26.61
N GLU A 100 -14.22 29.70 27.33
CA GLU A 100 -14.43 29.74 28.77
C GLU A 100 -13.16 30.36 29.37
N ARG A 101 -13.17 31.69 29.49
CA ARG A 101 -12.15 32.42 30.23
C ARG A 101 -12.21 31.86 31.62
N LYS A 102 -11.22 31.02 31.98
CA LYS A 102 -10.98 30.61 33.35
C LYS A 102 -11.01 31.88 34.19
N THR A 103 -12.06 32.03 34.98
CA THR A 103 -12.20 33.21 35.82
C THR A 103 -11.01 33.18 36.75
N THR A 104 -10.11 34.15 36.60
CA THR A 104 -8.98 34.35 37.50
C THR A 104 -9.53 35.00 38.77
N GLY A 105 -10.34 34.24 39.52
CA GLY A 105 -10.77 34.65 40.84
C GLY A 105 -9.55 34.73 41.77
N PRO A 106 -9.47 35.73 42.66
CA PRO A 106 -8.33 35.87 43.57
C PRO A 106 -8.19 34.63 44.46
N LYS A 107 -6.95 34.14 44.60
CA LYS A 107 -6.64 32.93 45.41
C LYS A 107 -7.18 33.12 46.83
N ARG A 108 -8.00 32.16 47.31
CA ARG A 108 -8.52 32.16 48.68
C ARG A 108 -7.35 32.06 49.68
N THR A 109 -7.04 33.17 50.37
CA THR A 109 -5.92 33.29 51.32
C THR A 109 -6.26 32.90 52.76
N ARG A 110 -7.47 32.42 53.03
CA ARG A 110 -7.90 32.15 54.40
C ARG A 110 -7.42 30.78 54.88
N LYS A 111 -6.36 30.76 55.70
CA LYS A 111 -5.92 29.54 56.42
C LYS A 111 -7.01 29.09 57.41
N PRO A 112 -7.29 27.78 57.52
CA PRO A 112 -8.22 27.26 58.50
C PRO A 112 -7.69 27.47 59.93
N PRO A 113 -8.57 27.74 60.92
CA PRO A 113 -8.15 28.00 62.29
C PRO A 113 -7.49 26.75 62.91
N ALA A 114 -6.32 26.92 63.52
CA ALA A 114 -5.62 25.86 64.21
C ALA A 114 -6.41 25.41 65.45
N LYS A 115 -6.69 24.11 65.58
CA LYS A 115 -7.28 23.51 66.78
C LYS A 115 -6.36 23.79 67.97
N LYS A 116 -6.89 24.49 68.98
CA LYS A 116 -6.23 24.69 70.28
C LYS A 116 -5.97 23.32 70.91
N ALA A 117 -4.70 22.93 71.03
CA ALA A 117 -4.29 21.79 71.84
C ALA A 117 -4.50 22.16 73.31
N SER A 118 -5.54 21.57 73.92
CA SER A 118 -5.75 21.57 75.36
C SER A 118 -4.55 20.92 76.03
N LYS A 119 -3.75 21.73 76.74
CA LYS A 119 -2.67 21.25 77.61
C LYS A 119 -3.25 21.16 79.02
N ASN A 120 -3.87 20.01 79.32
CA ASN A 120 -4.24 19.69 80.70
C ASN A 120 -2.95 19.53 81.52
N LYS A 121 -2.94 20.24 82.64
CA LYS A 121 -1.94 20.26 83.70
C LYS A 121 -2.57 19.48 84.86
N SER A 122 -1.90 18.45 85.35
CA SER A 122 -2.20 17.83 86.64
C SER A 122 -0.95 17.12 87.13
N ASP A 123 -0.28 17.76 88.10
CA ASP A 123 0.23 17.09 89.30
C ASP A 123 -0.91 16.33 90.00
#